data_AF-A0A2H2ZNR3-F1
#
_entry.id   AF-A0A2H2ZNR3-F1
#
_cell.length_a   1.000
_cell.length_b   1.000
_cell.length_c   1.000
_cell.angle_alpha   90.00
_cell.angle_beta   90.00
_cell.angle_gamma   90.00
#
_symmetry.space_group_name_H-M   'P 1'
#
loop_
_entity.id
_entity.type
_entity.pdbx_description
1 polymer ?
#
loop_
_entity_poly.entity_id
_entity_poly.type
_entity_poly.pdbx_seq_one_letter_code
_entity_poly.pdbx_strand_id
1 'polypeptide(L)'
;MSFKRLYKAKSFTGGSSGIAEYRADKVVHVGHSYGSIITNLFLPRYGFLSAGVILTGFLIDNQFANLKVEIADLSYAPEHNPALFANRTSGYLAFGSITALQADSFKKDALDPNVLSLWNDGIQSSLGVGEVLTLGTGVGDLVEDFTGPLQIFVGENDFAFCAGQCAGTFNMTQLHGIYPNVKDLDVYLQPDTGHVAQLSLNATAGYKVIFNFLKKNGI
;
A
#
# COMPACT_ATOMS: atom_id res chain seq x y z
N MET A 1 -23.89 -1.79 -6.74
CA MET A 1 -22.67 -2.49 -7.22
C MET A 1 -22.90 -3.99 -7.06
N SER A 2 -22.97 -4.77 -8.14
CA SER A 2 -23.46 -6.16 -8.12
C SER A 2 -22.38 -7.17 -7.70
N PHE A 3 -22.75 -8.03 -6.75
CA PHE A 3 -21.99 -8.92 -5.87
C PHE A 3 -21.34 -10.17 -6.53
N LYS A 4 -20.72 -10.05 -7.72
CA LYS A 4 -20.14 -11.24 -8.39
C LYS A 4 -18.77 -11.72 -7.90
N ARG A 5 -18.09 -11.04 -6.97
CA ARG A 5 -16.68 -11.37 -6.59
C ARG A 5 -16.46 -12.08 -5.25
N LEU A 6 -17.50 -12.38 -4.46
CA LEU A 6 -17.33 -13.12 -3.19
C LEU A 6 -17.26 -14.66 -3.34
N TYR A 7 -17.38 -15.20 -4.56
CA TYR A 7 -17.42 -16.65 -4.80
C TYR A 7 -16.09 -17.41 -4.54
N LYS A 8 -14.96 -16.73 -4.35
CA LYS A 8 -13.64 -17.38 -4.29
C LYS A 8 -13.17 -17.81 -2.89
N ALA A 9 -13.88 -17.44 -1.81
CA ALA A 9 -13.56 -17.88 -0.45
C ALA A 9 -14.01 -19.33 -0.13
N LYS A 10 -14.83 -19.92 -1.03
CA LYS A 10 -15.49 -21.22 -0.81
C LYS A 10 -14.55 -22.42 -0.76
N SER A 11 -13.36 -22.34 -1.36
CA SER A 11 -12.45 -23.49 -1.49
C SER A 11 -11.58 -23.76 -0.27
N PHE A 12 -11.52 -22.85 0.71
CA PHE A 12 -10.57 -22.96 1.83
C PHE A 12 -11.21 -23.21 3.21
N THR A 13 -12.53 -23.08 3.36
CA THR A 13 -13.19 -23.15 4.69
C THR A 13 -14.08 -24.36 4.92
N GLY A 14 -14.31 -25.22 3.91
CA GLY A 14 -15.14 -26.42 4.06
C GLY A 14 -16.59 -26.17 4.50
N GLY A 15 -17.03 -24.91 4.57
CA GLY A 15 -18.35 -24.51 5.05
C GLY A 15 -19.41 -24.57 3.94
N SER A 16 -20.55 -25.19 4.24
CA SER A 16 -21.69 -25.37 3.34
C SER A 16 -22.59 -24.13 3.20
N SER A 17 -22.29 -23.03 3.86
CA SER A 17 -23.11 -21.81 3.84
C SER A 17 -22.47 -20.73 2.96
N GLY A 18 -22.95 -20.60 1.72
CA GLY A 18 -22.70 -19.38 0.95
C GLY A 18 -23.34 -18.19 1.66
N ILE A 19 -22.60 -17.09 1.84
CA ILE A 19 -23.16 -15.87 2.41
C ILE A 19 -24.04 -15.23 1.33
N ALA A 20 -25.36 -15.37 1.45
CA ALA A 20 -26.32 -14.84 0.49
C ALA A 20 -26.48 -13.32 0.62
N GLU A 21 -26.41 -12.80 1.85
CA GLU A 21 -26.43 -11.37 2.17
C GLU A 21 -25.42 -11.09 3.29
N TYR A 22 -24.43 -10.23 3.01
CA TYR A 22 -23.47 -9.74 3.99
C TYR A 22 -23.51 -8.22 4.01
N ARG A 23 -23.77 -7.64 5.18
CA ARG A 23 -23.59 -6.21 5.43
C ARG A 23 -22.54 -6.08 6.51
N ALA A 24 -21.38 -5.51 6.16
CA ALA A 24 -20.34 -5.24 7.13
C ALA A 24 -20.80 -4.12 8.08
N ASP A 25 -20.67 -4.35 9.39
CA ASP A 25 -20.90 -3.31 10.40
C ASP A 25 -19.74 -2.29 10.43
N LYS A 26 -18.53 -2.75 10.09
CA LYS A 26 -17.30 -1.97 10.03
C LYS A 26 -16.51 -2.35 8.79
N VAL A 27 -16.04 -1.34 8.05
CA VAL A 27 -15.16 -1.53 6.89
C VAL A 27 -13.82 -0.86 7.18
N VAL A 28 -12.74 -1.62 7.07
CA VAL A 28 -11.38 -1.09 7.16
C VAL A 28 -10.84 -0.91 5.75
N HIS A 29 -10.44 0.31 5.40
CA HIS A 29 -9.72 0.53 4.15
C HIS A 29 -8.23 0.30 4.37
N VAL A 30 -7.66 -0.58 3.54
CA VAL A 30 -6.24 -0.93 3.59
C VAL A 30 -5.62 -0.61 2.24
N GLY A 31 -4.63 0.27 2.24
CA GLY A 31 -3.85 0.63 1.06
C GLY A 31 -2.43 0.11 1.14
N HIS A 32 -1.81 -0.07 -0.03
CA HIS A 32 -0.36 -0.24 -0.15
C HIS A 32 0.16 0.68 -1.26
N SER A 33 1.23 1.43 -1.00
CA SER A 33 1.87 2.29 -2.00
C SER A 33 0.86 3.23 -2.68
N TYR A 34 0.73 3.19 -4.01
CA TYR A 34 -0.31 3.92 -4.74
C TYR A 34 -1.73 3.65 -4.22
N GLY A 35 -2.05 2.43 -3.78
CA GLY A 35 -3.32 2.13 -3.12
C GLY A 35 -3.54 2.88 -1.80
N SER A 36 -2.47 3.22 -1.08
CA SER A 36 -2.53 4.11 0.09
C SER A 36 -2.75 5.56 -0.31
N ILE A 37 -2.17 6.02 -1.43
CA ILE A 37 -2.46 7.35 -2.00
C ILE A 37 -3.95 7.44 -2.37
N ILE A 38 -4.47 6.44 -3.10
CA ILE A 38 -5.90 6.38 -3.45
C ILE A 38 -6.78 6.32 -2.20
N THR A 39 -6.39 5.55 -1.18
CA THR A 39 -7.12 5.49 0.08
C THR A 39 -7.10 6.86 0.77
N ASN A 40 -5.96 7.54 0.81
CA ASN A 40 -5.86 8.89 1.37
C ASN A 40 -6.74 9.89 0.62
N LEU A 41 -6.74 9.86 -0.72
CA LEU A 41 -7.59 10.68 -1.58
C LEU A 41 -9.09 10.44 -1.38
N PHE A 42 -9.45 9.23 -0.94
CA PHE A 42 -10.82 8.86 -0.65
C PHE A 42 -11.31 9.46 0.68
N LEU A 43 -10.44 9.64 1.68
CA LEU A 43 -10.84 10.05 3.03
C LEU A 43 -11.46 11.45 3.13
N PRO A 44 -10.97 12.52 2.45
CA PRO A 44 -11.58 13.84 2.51
C PRO A 44 -13.06 13.88 2.08
N ARG A 45 -13.51 12.92 1.28
CA ARG A 45 -14.88 12.92 0.71
C ARG A 45 -15.75 11.78 1.22
N TYR A 46 -15.12 10.67 1.57
CA TYR A 46 -15.80 9.41 1.86
C TYR A 46 -15.27 8.73 3.12
N GLY A 47 -14.52 9.46 3.96
CA GLY A 47 -13.96 8.96 5.22
C GLY A 47 -15.00 8.30 6.11
N PHE A 48 -16.24 8.80 6.12
CA PHE A 48 -17.36 8.23 6.89
C PHE A 48 -17.73 6.78 6.51
N LEU A 49 -17.28 6.27 5.36
CA LEU A 49 -17.47 4.86 4.96
C LEU A 49 -16.42 3.92 5.60
N SER A 50 -15.38 4.47 6.24
CA SER A 50 -14.31 3.74 6.89
C SER A 50 -14.51 3.73 8.40
N ALA A 51 -14.56 2.53 8.99
CA ALA A 51 -14.46 2.37 10.43
C ALA A 51 -13.02 2.52 10.93
N GLY A 52 -12.03 2.28 10.06
CA GLY A 52 -10.60 2.42 10.33
C GLY A 52 -9.80 2.40 9.02
N VAL A 53 -8.55 2.87 9.07
CA VAL A 53 -7.69 2.97 7.89
C VAL A 53 -6.28 2.47 8.23
N ILE A 54 -5.72 1.65 7.33
CA ILE A 54 -4.32 1.23 7.36
C ILE A 54 -3.66 1.64 6.03
N LEU A 55 -2.72 2.57 6.08
CA LEU A 55 -1.94 3.01 4.93
C LEU A 55 -0.57 2.36 4.99
N THR A 56 -0.29 1.38 4.13
CA THR A 56 1.00 0.71 4.10
C THR A 56 1.90 1.25 2.99
N GLY A 57 3.23 1.24 3.18
CA GLY A 57 4.18 1.75 2.19
C GLY A 57 3.84 3.18 1.77
N PHE A 58 3.50 4.01 2.75
CA PHE A 58 3.04 5.37 2.54
C PHE A 58 3.55 6.21 3.70
N LEU A 59 4.02 7.42 3.39
CA LEU A 59 4.45 8.38 4.40
C LEU A 59 4.29 9.78 3.82
N ILE A 60 3.54 10.64 4.50
CA ILE A 60 3.54 12.07 4.20
C ILE A 60 4.71 12.67 4.97
N ASP A 61 5.79 12.95 4.26
CA ASP A 61 7.01 13.52 4.82
C ASP A 61 7.54 14.68 3.99
N ASN A 62 8.71 15.20 4.35
CA ASN A 62 9.37 16.27 3.62
C ASN A 62 10.04 15.81 2.30
N GLN A 63 10.07 14.51 2.01
CA GLN A 63 10.64 13.92 0.79
C GLN A 63 9.57 13.54 -0.23
N PHE A 64 8.29 13.50 0.16
CA PHE A 64 7.19 13.05 -0.69
C PHE A 64 7.09 13.80 -2.04
N ALA A 65 7.45 15.09 -2.10
CA ALA A 65 7.49 15.84 -3.37
C ALA A 65 8.55 15.31 -4.37
N ASN A 66 9.47 14.45 -3.91
CA ASN A 66 10.59 13.89 -4.65
C ASN A 66 10.54 12.35 -4.74
N LEU A 67 9.35 11.75 -4.82
CA LEU A 67 9.17 10.30 -5.02
C LEU A 67 10.12 9.78 -6.12
N LYS A 68 10.92 8.77 -5.78
CA LYS A 68 12.04 8.29 -6.61
C LYS A 68 11.60 7.23 -7.61
N VAL A 69 10.68 7.58 -8.51
CA VAL A 69 10.14 6.64 -9.51
C VAL A 69 11.19 6.14 -10.50
N GLU A 70 12.31 6.83 -10.62
CA GLU A 70 13.38 6.47 -11.56
C GLU A 70 14.05 5.14 -11.22
N ILE A 71 14.07 4.75 -9.94
CA ILE A 71 14.69 3.48 -9.52
C ILE A 71 13.91 2.26 -10.02
N ALA A 72 12.64 2.43 -10.35
CA ALA A 72 11.79 1.37 -10.87
C ALA A 72 12.13 0.97 -12.32
N ASP A 73 12.99 1.75 -13.00
CA ASP A 73 13.44 1.49 -14.37
C ASP A 73 12.27 1.20 -15.32
N LEU A 74 11.21 2.02 -15.22
CA LEU A 74 9.94 1.71 -15.87
C LEU A 74 10.09 1.55 -17.38
N SER A 75 9.58 0.43 -17.90
CA SER A 75 9.65 0.05 -19.31
C SER A 75 8.26 -0.19 -19.88
N TYR A 76 8.11 -0.15 -21.20
CA TYR A 76 6.83 -0.36 -21.86
C TYR A 76 6.35 -1.81 -21.66
N ALA A 77 5.21 -1.99 -20.99
CA ALA A 77 4.82 -3.30 -20.44
C ALA A 77 4.70 -4.42 -21.50
N PRO A 78 4.02 -4.21 -22.65
CA PRO A 78 3.90 -5.25 -23.69
C PRO A 78 5.23 -5.71 -24.28
N GLU A 79 6.24 -4.85 -24.30
CA GLU A 79 7.59 -5.21 -24.78
C GLU A 79 8.43 -5.85 -23.67
N HIS A 80 8.29 -5.37 -22.44
CA HIS A 80 9.03 -5.88 -21.28
C HIS A 80 8.67 -7.34 -20.97
N ASN A 81 7.38 -7.64 -20.87
CA ASN A 81 6.89 -9.00 -20.60
C ASN A 81 5.64 -9.31 -21.43
N PRO A 82 5.82 -9.70 -22.71
CA PRO A 82 4.70 -9.99 -23.60
C PRO A 82 3.79 -11.11 -23.09
N ALA A 83 4.34 -12.08 -22.35
CA ALA A 83 3.58 -13.21 -21.81
C ALA A 83 2.49 -12.73 -20.83
N LEU A 84 2.75 -11.67 -20.07
CA LEU A 84 1.79 -11.08 -19.13
C LEU A 84 1.02 -9.90 -19.72
N PHE A 85 1.64 -9.13 -20.62
CA PHE A 85 1.15 -7.79 -20.97
C PHE A 85 0.88 -7.56 -22.46
N ALA A 86 0.94 -8.57 -23.34
CA ALA A 86 0.68 -8.39 -24.78
C ALA A 86 -0.69 -7.76 -25.11
N ASN A 87 -1.67 -7.84 -24.21
CA ASN A 87 -2.99 -7.23 -24.38
C ASN A 87 -3.11 -5.80 -23.78
N ARG A 88 -2.01 -5.21 -23.30
CA ARG A 88 -1.98 -3.84 -22.78
C ARG A 88 -1.63 -2.86 -23.89
N THR A 89 -2.22 -1.67 -23.84
CA THR A 89 -1.95 -0.57 -24.78
C THR A 89 -0.72 0.24 -24.38
N SER A 90 -0.32 1.21 -25.22
CA SER A 90 0.82 2.13 -25.00
C SER A 90 0.84 2.88 -23.66
N GLY A 91 -0.30 2.98 -22.96
CA GLY A 91 -0.41 3.63 -21.66
C GLY A 91 0.02 2.80 -20.45
N TYR A 92 0.60 1.60 -20.64
CA TYR A 92 1.01 0.72 -19.55
C TYR A 92 2.53 0.53 -19.48
N LEU A 93 3.05 0.64 -18.27
CA LEU A 93 4.46 0.45 -17.90
C LEU A 93 4.62 -0.76 -16.97
N ALA A 94 5.81 -1.31 -16.91
CA ALA A 94 6.22 -2.36 -15.98
C ALA A 94 7.58 -2.01 -15.37
N PHE A 95 7.89 -2.56 -14.18
CA PHE A 95 9.23 -2.48 -13.59
C PHE A 95 10.27 -3.05 -14.56
N GLY A 96 11.39 -2.37 -14.75
CA GLY A 96 12.36 -2.72 -15.80
C GLY A 96 13.18 -3.97 -15.52
N SER A 97 13.33 -4.36 -14.26
CA SER A 97 14.11 -5.53 -13.89
C SER A 97 13.83 -6.01 -12.47
N ILE A 98 14.26 -7.24 -12.18
CA ILE A 98 14.32 -7.78 -10.81
C ILE A 98 15.19 -6.90 -9.91
N THR A 99 16.31 -6.38 -10.42
CA THR A 99 17.21 -5.52 -9.65
C THR A 99 16.55 -4.18 -9.30
N ALA A 100 15.81 -3.59 -10.25
CA ALA A 100 15.02 -2.39 -10.00
C ALA A 100 13.95 -2.64 -8.91
N LEU A 101 13.19 -3.74 -9.01
CA LEU A 101 12.23 -4.12 -7.97
C LEU A 101 12.91 -4.31 -6.62
N GLN A 102 14.04 -5.03 -6.59
CA GLN A 102 14.75 -5.27 -5.34
C GLN A 102 15.20 -3.96 -4.69
N ALA A 103 15.78 -3.06 -5.48
CA ALA A 103 16.33 -1.80 -4.99
C ALA A 103 15.25 -0.81 -4.53
N ASP A 104 14.13 -0.76 -5.26
CA ASP A 104 12.95 0.04 -4.89
C ASP A 104 12.29 -0.49 -3.61
N SER A 105 12.05 -1.80 -3.56
CA SER A 105 11.03 -2.35 -2.68
C SER A 105 11.56 -3.06 -1.43
N PHE A 106 12.82 -3.49 -1.40
CA PHE A 106 13.30 -4.42 -0.37
C PHE A 106 14.67 -4.07 0.22
N LYS A 107 14.81 -4.29 1.53
CA LYS A 107 16.11 -4.39 2.19
C LYS A 107 16.69 -5.79 1.94
N LYS A 108 17.93 -5.87 1.45
CA LYS A 108 18.59 -7.14 1.07
C LYS A 108 18.50 -8.22 2.17
N ASP A 109 18.76 -7.83 3.42
CA ASP A 109 18.85 -8.78 4.55
C ASP A 109 17.49 -9.33 4.98
N ALA A 110 16.39 -8.64 4.64
CA ALA A 110 15.04 -9.04 4.98
C ALA A 110 14.26 -9.63 3.80
N LEU A 111 14.90 -9.84 2.65
CA LEU A 111 14.28 -10.36 1.44
C LEU A 111 14.49 -11.87 1.32
N ASP A 112 13.40 -12.62 1.18
CA ASP A 112 13.46 -13.97 0.63
C ASP A 112 13.68 -13.88 -0.90
N PRO A 113 14.80 -14.39 -1.45
CA PRO A 113 15.06 -14.31 -2.89
C PRO A 113 13.99 -15.02 -3.74
N ASN A 114 13.24 -15.98 -3.18
CA ASN A 114 12.14 -16.65 -3.90
C ASN A 114 11.00 -15.69 -4.26
N VAL A 115 10.82 -14.60 -3.50
CA VAL A 115 9.83 -13.55 -3.81
C VAL A 115 10.14 -12.90 -5.16
N LEU A 116 11.42 -12.65 -5.45
CA LEU A 116 11.84 -12.06 -6.72
C LEU A 116 11.64 -13.01 -7.89
N SER A 117 11.94 -14.31 -7.71
CA SER A 117 11.66 -15.33 -8.73
C SER A 117 10.16 -15.41 -9.00
N LEU A 118 9.34 -15.56 -7.96
CA LEU A 118 7.89 -15.63 -8.10
C LEU A 118 7.34 -14.40 -8.83
N TRP A 119 7.83 -13.20 -8.47
CA TRP A 119 7.46 -11.97 -9.14
C TRP A 119 7.76 -12.03 -10.64
N ASN A 120 9.01 -12.32 -11.00
CA ASN A 120 9.46 -12.37 -12.38
C ASN A 120 8.72 -13.44 -13.21
N ASP A 121 8.45 -14.60 -12.61
CA ASP A 121 8.00 -15.79 -13.33
C ASP A 121 6.49 -15.81 -13.58
N GLY A 122 5.69 -14.96 -12.92
CA GLY A 122 4.26 -14.95 -13.21
C GLY A 122 3.35 -13.98 -12.47
N ILE A 123 3.85 -13.18 -11.53
CA ILE A 123 2.99 -12.24 -10.78
C ILE A 123 3.37 -10.76 -10.96
N GLN A 124 4.24 -10.43 -11.92
CA GLN A 124 4.48 -9.03 -12.27
C GLN A 124 3.15 -8.34 -12.60
N SER A 125 3.07 -7.07 -12.22
CA SER A 125 1.94 -6.20 -12.54
C SER A 125 2.40 -5.03 -13.40
N SER A 126 1.52 -4.59 -14.29
CA SER A 126 1.69 -3.34 -15.03
C SER A 126 1.02 -2.19 -14.28
N LEU A 127 1.57 -0.99 -14.40
CA LEU A 127 0.95 0.25 -13.96
C LEU A 127 0.62 1.15 -15.15
N GLY A 128 -0.35 2.04 -15.02
CA GLY A 128 -0.69 3.04 -16.02
C GLY A 128 0.24 4.26 -15.93
N VAL A 129 0.53 4.89 -17.06
CA VAL A 129 1.25 6.18 -17.10
C VAL A 129 0.54 7.24 -16.24
N GLY A 130 -0.80 7.21 -16.23
CA GLY A 130 -1.60 8.08 -15.37
C GLY A 130 -1.36 7.86 -13.87
N GLU A 131 -1.04 6.64 -13.43
CA GLU A 131 -0.71 6.37 -12.03
C GLU A 131 0.60 7.07 -11.67
N VAL A 132 1.64 6.96 -12.51
CA VAL A 132 2.94 7.65 -12.32
C VAL A 132 2.75 9.16 -12.22
N LEU A 133 1.98 9.75 -13.14
CA LEU A 133 1.73 11.20 -13.19
C LEU A 133 0.88 11.71 -12.01
N THR A 134 0.20 10.82 -11.29
CA THR A 134 -0.69 11.17 -10.17
C THR A 134 -0.19 10.73 -8.80
N LEU A 135 1.02 10.18 -8.71
CA LEU A 135 1.62 9.75 -7.43
C LEU A 135 1.61 10.85 -6.36
N GLY A 136 1.76 12.11 -6.75
CA GLY A 136 1.75 13.25 -5.82
C GLY A 136 0.37 13.83 -5.48
N THR A 137 -0.72 13.28 -6.01
CA THR A 137 -2.03 13.92 -5.93
C THR A 137 -2.69 13.77 -4.55
N GLY A 138 -3.27 14.90 -4.07
CA GLY A 138 -4.01 15.03 -2.82
C GLY A 138 -3.28 14.61 -1.54
N VAL A 139 -1.95 14.63 -1.58
CA VAL A 139 -1.14 14.67 -0.36
C VAL A 139 -1.19 16.07 0.23
N GLY A 140 -1.56 16.13 1.51
CA GLY A 140 -1.78 17.40 2.22
C GLY A 140 -3.21 17.92 2.17
N ASP A 141 -4.12 17.26 1.44
CA ASP A 141 -5.55 17.56 1.49
C ASP A 141 -6.08 17.35 2.91
N LEU A 142 -6.91 18.26 3.39
CA LEU A 142 -7.50 18.18 4.71
C LEU A 142 -8.47 17.00 4.80
N VAL A 143 -8.26 16.11 5.76
CA VAL A 143 -9.06 14.91 6.01
C VAL A 143 -9.91 15.11 7.27
N GLU A 144 -10.90 16.00 7.19
CA GLU A 144 -11.75 16.34 8.34
C GLU A 144 -12.90 15.34 8.57
N ASP A 145 -13.41 14.70 7.52
CA ASP A 145 -14.59 13.82 7.59
C ASP A 145 -14.28 12.43 8.18
N PHE A 146 -13.01 12.01 8.19
CA PHE A 146 -12.62 10.72 8.75
C PHE A 146 -12.33 10.84 10.25
N THR A 147 -13.09 10.09 11.04
CA THR A 147 -13.02 10.12 12.53
C THR A 147 -12.59 8.80 13.14
N GLY A 148 -12.29 7.79 12.31
CA GLY A 148 -11.77 6.50 12.76
C GLY A 148 -10.28 6.54 13.14
N PRO A 149 -9.72 5.41 13.60
CA PRO A 149 -8.28 5.25 13.78
C PRO A 149 -7.57 5.12 12.41
N LEU A 150 -6.40 5.74 12.29
CA LEU A 150 -5.54 5.69 11.11
C LEU A 150 -4.14 5.22 11.51
N GLN A 151 -3.66 4.13 10.91
CA GLN A 151 -2.26 3.74 11.02
C GLN A 151 -1.56 3.91 9.69
N ILE A 152 -0.44 4.62 9.72
CA ILE A 152 0.56 4.67 8.66
C ILE A 152 1.64 3.65 9.00
N PHE A 153 1.78 2.61 8.19
CA PHE A 153 2.73 1.52 8.40
C PHE A 153 3.75 1.50 7.25
N VAL A 154 5.01 1.80 7.53
CA VAL A 154 6.03 1.93 6.48
C VAL A 154 7.30 1.19 6.91
N GLY A 155 8.05 0.63 5.97
CA GLY A 155 9.36 0.08 6.29
C GLY A 155 10.33 1.21 6.65
N GLU A 156 11.17 1.03 7.66
CA GLU A 156 12.11 2.09 8.06
C GLU A 156 13.10 2.47 6.94
N ASN A 157 13.34 1.55 5.99
CA ASN A 157 14.20 1.72 4.83
C ASN A 157 13.42 1.78 3.51
N ASP A 158 12.18 2.28 3.52
CA ASP A 158 11.38 2.47 2.32
C ASP A 158 12.05 3.45 1.33
N PHE A 159 12.57 2.92 0.22
CA PHE A 159 13.26 3.75 -0.77
C PHE A 159 12.28 4.63 -1.56
N ALA A 160 11.12 4.08 -1.93
CA ALA A 160 10.14 4.76 -2.76
C ALA A 160 9.62 6.04 -2.09
N PHE A 161 9.34 6.01 -0.78
CA PHE A 161 8.73 7.13 -0.06
C PHE A 161 9.71 8.02 0.70
N CYS A 162 10.73 7.45 1.34
CA CYS A 162 11.65 8.19 2.21
C CYS A 162 13.13 8.02 1.83
N ALA A 163 13.40 7.63 0.58
CA ALA A 163 14.76 7.45 0.05
C ALA A 163 15.64 6.50 0.89
N GLY A 164 15.02 5.55 1.61
CA GLY A 164 15.70 4.52 2.38
C GLY A 164 15.96 4.88 3.84
N GLN A 165 15.50 6.05 4.31
CA GLN A 165 15.58 6.45 5.72
C GLN A 165 14.32 7.23 6.13
N CYS A 166 13.34 6.54 6.72
CA CYS A 166 12.07 7.15 7.12
C CYS A 166 12.13 7.79 8.51
N ALA A 167 13.10 7.40 9.33
CA ALA A 167 13.23 7.97 10.66
C ALA A 167 13.58 9.47 10.58
N GLY A 168 12.76 10.31 11.20
CA GLY A 168 12.98 11.76 11.25
C GLY A 168 12.56 12.54 10.00
N THR A 169 11.94 11.90 9.00
CA THR A 169 11.45 12.61 7.80
C THR A 169 10.05 13.20 7.97
N PHE A 170 9.21 12.58 8.81
CA PHE A 170 7.83 12.98 9.06
C PHE A 170 7.67 13.82 10.33
N ASN A 171 6.58 14.59 10.38
CA ASN A 171 6.25 15.46 11.51
C ASN A 171 4.82 15.21 12.00
N MET A 172 4.68 14.76 13.25
CA MET A 172 3.36 14.46 13.82
C MET A 172 2.44 15.68 13.89
N THR A 173 2.97 16.89 14.15
CA THR A 173 2.16 18.12 14.15
C THR A 173 1.57 18.40 12.77
N GLN A 174 2.36 18.20 11.70
CA GLN A 174 1.87 18.31 10.32
C GLN A 174 0.80 17.26 10.02
N LEU A 175 1.04 16.00 10.39
CA LEU A 175 0.08 14.92 10.19
C LEU A 175 -1.24 15.18 10.94
N HIS A 176 -1.19 15.66 12.18
CA HIS A 176 -2.39 16.08 12.89
C HIS A 176 -3.10 17.27 12.24
N GLY A 177 -2.36 18.16 11.55
CA GLY A 177 -2.97 19.22 10.74
C GLY A 177 -3.72 18.68 9.52
N ILE A 178 -3.23 17.59 8.90
CA ILE A 178 -3.86 16.91 7.76
C ILE A 178 -5.06 16.06 8.21
N TYR A 179 -4.94 15.38 9.35
CA TYR A 179 -5.93 14.46 9.91
C TYR A 179 -6.48 14.97 11.25
N PRO A 180 -7.15 16.14 11.29
CA PRO A 180 -7.49 16.82 12.55
C PRO A 180 -8.45 16.05 13.45
N ASN A 181 -9.33 15.22 12.86
CA ASN A 181 -10.39 14.52 13.58
C ASN A 181 -10.16 13.01 13.73
N VAL A 182 -8.99 12.50 13.33
CA VAL A 182 -8.65 11.08 13.49
C VAL A 182 -8.55 10.72 14.97
N LYS A 183 -9.22 9.62 15.36
CA LYS A 183 -9.31 9.17 16.75
C LYS A 183 -7.96 8.72 17.34
N ASP A 184 -7.19 7.96 16.56
CA ASP A 184 -5.89 7.40 16.93
C ASP A 184 -5.03 7.42 15.67
N LEU A 185 -4.10 8.37 15.60
CA LEU A 185 -3.18 8.53 14.48
C LEU A 185 -1.83 7.94 14.86
N ASP A 186 -1.49 6.80 14.27
CA ASP A 186 -0.27 6.05 14.54
C ASP A 186 0.63 6.03 13.30
N VAL A 187 1.92 6.25 13.49
CA VAL A 187 2.94 6.06 12.46
C VAL A 187 3.92 5.01 12.97
N TYR A 188 3.96 3.87 12.30
CA TYR A 188 4.81 2.76 12.65
C TYR A 188 5.86 2.51 11.56
N LEU A 189 7.13 2.57 11.95
CA LEU A 189 8.26 2.17 11.12
C LEU A 189 8.59 0.70 11.41
N GLN A 190 8.38 -0.19 10.43
CA GLN A 190 8.73 -1.60 10.55
C GLN A 190 10.25 -1.76 10.43
N PRO A 191 10.92 -2.30 11.47
CA PRO A 191 12.36 -2.45 11.46
C PRO A 191 12.86 -3.37 10.36
N ASP A 192 14.03 -3.06 9.82
CA ASP A 192 14.75 -3.84 8.82
C ASP A 192 13.96 -4.14 7.54
N THR A 193 13.03 -3.28 7.14
CA THR A 193 12.21 -3.50 5.93
C THR A 193 12.21 -2.31 4.98
N GLY A 194 11.98 -2.62 3.70
CA GLY A 194 11.79 -1.63 2.63
C GLY A 194 10.31 -1.33 2.37
N HIS A 195 10.02 -0.85 1.17
CA HIS A 195 8.67 -0.45 0.74
C HIS A 195 7.63 -1.57 0.89
N VAL A 196 7.96 -2.79 0.43
CA VAL A 196 7.05 -3.95 0.45
C VAL A 196 7.29 -4.79 1.70
N ALA A 197 7.12 -4.16 2.87
CA ALA A 197 7.33 -4.78 4.17
C ALA A 197 6.43 -6.01 4.44
N GLN A 198 5.33 -6.17 3.71
CA GLN A 198 4.41 -7.30 3.84
C GLN A 198 4.94 -8.62 3.26
N LEU A 199 6.02 -8.57 2.46
CA LEU A 199 6.68 -9.73 1.87
C LEU A 199 8.12 -9.92 2.39
N SER A 200 8.52 -9.18 3.43
CA SER A 200 9.81 -9.40 4.09
C SER A 200 9.78 -10.68 4.94
N LEU A 201 10.97 -11.20 5.27
CA LEU A 201 11.13 -12.36 6.17
C LEU A 201 10.52 -12.14 7.56
N ASN A 202 10.46 -10.89 8.03
CA ASN A 202 9.87 -10.50 9.31
C ASN A 202 8.40 -10.02 9.21
N ALA A 203 7.73 -10.19 8.06
CA ALA A 203 6.38 -9.66 7.81
C ALA A 203 5.33 -10.07 8.86
N THR A 204 5.46 -11.26 9.47
CA THR A 204 4.55 -11.72 10.54
C THR A 204 4.54 -10.79 11.76
N ALA A 205 5.65 -10.13 12.06
CA ALA A 205 5.71 -9.11 13.11
C ALA A 205 4.92 -7.85 12.70
N GLY A 206 5.07 -7.42 11.45
CA GLY A 206 4.32 -6.29 10.90
C GLY A 206 2.81 -6.51 10.91
N TYR A 207 2.35 -7.69 10.50
CA TYR A 207 0.93 -8.05 10.60
C TYR A 207 0.42 -7.98 12.05
N LYS A 208 1.20 -8.46 13.03
CA LYS A 208 0.82 -8.36 14.44
C LYS A 208 0.65 -6.90 14.89
N VAL A 209 1.49 -5.99 14.42
CA VAL A 209 1.37 -4.55 14.73
C VAL A 209 0.05 -3.99 14.19
N ILE A 210 -0.24 -4.25 12.91
CA ILE A 210 -1.48 -3.79 12.26
C ILE A 210 -2.72 -4.34 12.98
N PHE A 211 -2.76 -5.66 13.23
CA PHE A 211 -3.90 -6.27 13.92
C PHE A 211 -4.03 -5.83 15.37
N ASN A 212 -2.92 -5.58 16.08
CA ASN A 212 -2.97 -5.04 17.43
C ASN A 212 -3.52 -3.60 17.44
N PHE A 213 -3.15 -2.77 16.45
CA PHE A 213 -3.69 -1.43 16.30
C PHE A 213 -5.21 -1.44 16.08
N LEU A 214 -5.69 -2.30 15.17
CA LEU A 214 -7.13 -2.47 14.91
C LEU A 214 -7.85 -2.93 16.19
N LYS A 215 -7.32 -3.96 16.84
CA LYS A 215 -7.89 -4.51 18.09
C LYS A 215 -7.94 -3.47 19.21
N LYS A 216 -6.86 -2.71 19.42
CA LYS A 216 -6.78 -1.61 20.42
C LYS A 216 -7.90 -0.59 20.19
N ASN A 217 -8.25 -0.34 18.93
CA ASN A 217 -9.28 0.61 18.56
C ASN A 217 -10.71 0.03 18.49
N GLY A 218 -10.88 -1.25 18.82
CA GLY A 218 -12.17 -1.93 18.82
C GLY A 218 -12.68 -2.26 17.43
N ILE A 219 -11.77 -2.46 16.48
CA ILE A 219 -12.06 -2.93 15.11
C ILE A 219 -11.74 -4.42 15.01
#